data_AF-A0A673UAP5-F1
#
_entry.id   AF-A0A673UAP5-F1
#
_cell.length_a   1.000
_cell.length_b   1.000
_cell.length_c   1.000
_cell.angle_alpha   90.00
_cell.angle_beta   90.00
_cell.angle_gamma   90.00
#
_symmetry.space_group_name_H-M   'P 1'
#
loop_
_entity.id
_entity.type
_entity.pdbx_description
1 polymer ?
#
loop_
_entity_poly.entity_id
_entity_poly.type
_entity_poly.pdbx_seq_one_letter_code
_entity_poly.pdbx_strand_id
1 'polypeptide(L)'
;MSILGLIFMKGNSVKESEVWDFLRRLGVFPTKMHSVFGDPKKLITQVFVRQRYLDYLRIPHTDPVEYEFQWGPRTKLETSKMKVLKFVAKVHNQDPKDWPGQYLEALAEEEARARPETETGGPPSSS
;
A
#
# COMPACT_ATOMS: atom_id res chain seq x y z
N MET A 1 3.89 -8.26 -1.72
CA MET A 1 2.52 -8.11 -2.24
C MET A 1 1.45 -8.19 -1.16
N SER A 2 1.50 -9.11 -0.19
CA SER A 2 0.43 -9.29 0.81
C SER A 2 0.11 -8.04 1.64
N ILE A 3 1.12 -7.34 2.19
CA ILE A 3 0.91 -6.11 2.98
C ILE A 3 0.36 -4.98 2.09
N LEU A 4 0.87 -4.84 0.86
CA LEU A 4 0.38 -3.85 -0.11
C LEU A 4 -1.09 -4.11 -0.46
N GLY A 5 -1.46 -5.38 -0.61
CA GLY A 5 -2.84 -5.81 -0.79
C GLY A 5 -3.72 -5.40 0.38
N LEU A 6 -3.30 -5.70 1.61
CA LEU A 6 -4.04 -5.29 2.80
C LEU A 6 -4.28 -3.77 2.87
N ILE A 7 -3.23 -2.98 2.64
CA ILE A 7 -3.32 -1.51 2.64
C ILE A 7 -4.33 -1.04 1.59
N PHE A 8 -4.25 -1.60 0.38
CA PHE A 8 -5.15 -1.23 -0.71
C PHE A 8 -6.61 -1.60 -0.41
N MET A 9 -6.84 -2.81 0.11
CA MET A 9 -8.17 -3.28 0.51
C MET A 9 -8.78 -2.46 1.64
N LYS A 10 -7.95 -1.80 2.46
CA LYS A 10 -8.36 -0.94 3.58
C LYS A 10 -8.48 0.55 3.21
N GLY A 11 -8.36 0.92 1.94
CA GLY A 11 -8.53 2.30 1.49
C GLY A 11 -7.22 3.11 1.48
N ASN A 12 -6.11 2.47 1.09
CA ASN A 12 -4.77 3.05 0.92
C ASN A 12 -4.00 3.40 2.20
N SER A 13 -4.62 3.24 3.36
CA SER A 13 -3.94 3.32 4.66
C SER A 13 -4.44 2.21 5.58
N VAL A 14 -3.60 1.76 6.51
CA VAL A 14 -3.97 0.77 7.51
C VAL A 14 -3.16 0.97 8.79
N LYS A 15 -3.80 0.82 9.95
CA LYS A 15 -3.11 0.91 11.24
C LYS A 15 -2.09 -0.21 11.40
N GLU A 16 -0.99 0.07 12.10
CA GLU A 16 0.03 -0.93 12.40
C GLU A 16 -0.56 -2.18 13.10
N SER A 17 -1.50 -1.98 14.02
CA SER A 17 -2.21 -3.07 14.73
C SER A 17 -2.91 -4.03 13.76
N GLU A 18 -3.62 -3.50 12.76
CA GLU A 18 -4.33 -4.31 11.76
C GLU A 18 -3.37 -5.07 10.84
N VAL A 19 -2.22 -4.48 10.50
CA VAL A 19 -1.15 -5.19 9.77
C VAL A 19 -0.67 -6.38 10.58
N TRP A 20 -0.42 -6.18 11.87
CA TRP A 20 0.01 -7.26 12.76
C TRP A 20 -1.06 -8.34 12.94
N ASP A 21 -2.34 -7.96 13.02
CA ASP A 21 -3.45 -8.92 13.07
C ASP A 21 -3.54 -9.79 11.81
N PHE A 22 -3.40 -9.17 10.65
CA PHE A 22 -3.36 -9.89 9.38
C PHE A 22 -2.16 -10.83 9.31
N LEU A 23 -0.97 -10.36 9.68
CA LEU A 23 0.24 -11.18 9.69
C LEU A 23 0.16 -12.34 10.68
N ARG A 24 -0.46 -12.15 11.84
CA ARG A 24 -0.72 -13.22 12.81
C ARG A 24 -1.58 -14.33 12.21
N ARG A 25 -2.61 -13.98 11.44
CA ARG A 25 -3.45 -14.97 10.72
C ARG A 25 -2.66 -15.75 9.66
N LEU A 26 -1.61 -15.16 9.11
CA LEU A 26 -0.67 -15.81 8.19
C LEU A 26 0.47 -16.57 8.91
N GLY A 27 0.47 -16.62 10.25
CA GLY A 27 1.50 -17.29 11.05
C GLY A 27 2.77 -16.46 11.28
N VAL A 28 2.76 -15.17 10.94
CA VAL A 28 3.88 -14.24 11.16
C VAL A 28 3.64 -13.46 12.44
N PHE A 29 4.53 -13.62 13.42
CA PHE A 29 4.41 -12.98 14.74
C PHE A 29 5.50 -11.92 14.93
N PRO A 30 5.17 -10.74 15.48
CA PRO A 30 6.14 -9.66 15.69
C PRO A 30 7.25 -10.02 16.70
N THR A 31 7.00 -10.98 17.60
CA THR A 31 7.93 -11.35 18.68
C THR A 31 8.75 -12.60 18.39
N LYS A 32 8.48 -13.30 17.27
CA LYS A 32 9.23 -14.51 16.90
C LYS A 32 10.16 -14.20 15.74
N MET A 33 11.44 -14.54 15.90
CA MET A 33 12.35 -14.57 14.76
C MET A 33 11.86 -15.63 13.77
N HIS A 34 11.56 -15.21 12.55
CA HIS A 34 11.18 -16.09 11.47
C HIS A 34 12.44 -16.54 10.73
N SER A 35 12.64 -17.85 10.54
CA SER A 35 13.87 -18.40 9.96
C SER A 35 14.23 -17.84 8.59
N VAL A 36 13.25 -17.37 7.82
CA VAL A 36 13.44 -16.75 6.48
C VAL A 36 13.50 -15.22 6.53
N PHE A 37 12.79 -14.57 7.45
CA PHE A 37 12.60 -13.10 7.46
C PHE A 37 13.35 -12.40 8.58
N GLY A 38 14.03 -13.15 9.47
CA GLY A 38 14.66 -12.62 10.66
C GLY A 38 13.62 -12.03 11.61
N ASP A 39 13.75 -10.74 11.93
CA ASP A 39 12.80 -9.98 12.74
C ASP A 39 11.71 -9.36 11.81
N PRO A 40 10.46 -9.88 11.84
CA PRO A 40 9.39 -9.39 10.97
C PRO A 40 9.04 -7.92 11.27
N LYS A 41 9.18 -7.50 12.53
CA LYS A 41 8.91 -6.12 12.96
C LYS A 41 9.93 -5.18 12.35
N LYS A 42 11.21 -5.53 12.42
CA LYS A 42 12.28 -4.75 11.79
C LYS A 42 12.16 -4.74 10.26
N LEU A 43 11.79 -5.87 9.66
CA LEU A 43 11.61 -5.97 8.21
C LEU A 43 10.54 -4.98 7.72
N ILE A 44 9.39 -4.94 8.39
CA ILE A 44 8.27 -4.10 7.95
C ILE A 44 8.50 -2.62 8.28
N THR A 45 8.86 -2.33 9.53
CA THR A 45 8.97 -0.95 10.02
C THR A 45 10.25 -0.25 9.59
N GLN A 46 11.35 -0.99 9.33
CA GLN A 46 12.62 -0.39 8.93
C GLN A 46 12.96 -0.70 7.48
N VAL A 47 12.95 -1.97 7.07
CA VAL A 47 13.48 -2.34 5.75
C VAL A 47 12.55 -1.86 4.63
N PHE A 48 11.25 -2.16 4.70
CA PHE A 48 10.30 -1.70 3.68
C PHE A 48 10.09 -0.19 3.68
N VAL A 49 10.18 0.46 4.85
CA VAL A 49 10.12 1.91 4.96
C VAL A 49 11.37 2.57 4.37
N ARG A 50 12.56 2.08 4.71
CA ARG A 50 13.83 2.58 4.16
C ARG A 50 13.94 2.36 2.65
N GLN A 51 13.37 1.27 2.15
CA GLN A 51 13.29 1.00 0.71
C GLN A 51 12.16 1.78 0.02
N ARG A 52 11.39 2.60 0.73
CA ARG A 52 10.29 3.41 0.20
C ARG A 52 9.14 2.61 -0.41
N TYR A 53 9.00 1.33 -0.02
CA TYR A 53 7.83 0.54 -0.37
C TYR A 53 6.63 0.89 0.51
N LEU A 54 6.88 1.20 1.77
CA LEU A 54 5.88 1.64 2.73
C LEU A 54 6.27 3.01 3.28
N ASP A 55 5.29 3.85 3.53
CA ASP A 55 5.45 4.99 4.43
C ASP A 55 4.85 4.63 5.78
N TYR A 56 5.58 4.95 6.86
CA TYR A 56 5.16 4.71 8.24
C TYR A 56 4.90 6.06 8.89
N LEU A 57 3.61 6.38 9.05
CA LEU A 57 3.16 7.69 9.45
C LEU A 57 2.51 7.61 10.83
N ARG A 58 2.77 8.63 11.65
CA ARG A 58 2.10 8.78 12.93
C ARG A 58 0.71 9.35 12.70
N ILE A 59 -0.30 8.75 13.34
CA ILE A 59 -1.67 9.26 13.29
C ILE A 59 -1.75 10.50 14.21
N PRO A 60 -2.17 11.67 13.71
CA PRO A 60 -2.36 12.85 14.54
C PRO A 60 -3.45 12.62 15.59
N HIS A 61 -3.28 13.21 16.77
CA HIS A 61 -4.32 13.28 17.82
C HIS A 61 -4.81 11.95 18.42
N THR A 62 -4.04 10.87 18.31
CA THR A 62 -4.30 9.60 19.03
C THR A 62 -3.51 9.53 20.35
N ASP A 63 -4.19 9.18 21.43
CA ASP A 63 -3.58 8.80 22.72
C ASP A 63 -4.12 7.43 23.16
N PRO A 64 -3.29 6.36 23.20
CA PRO A 64 -1.84 6.33 22.94
C PRO A 64 -1.48 6.61 21.48
N VAL A 65 -0.20 6.92 21.23
CA VAL A 65 0.32 7.19 19.87
C VAL A 65 0.12 5.97 18.97
N GLU A 66 -0.66 6.14 17.90
CA GLU A 66 -0.85 5.13 16.86
C GLU A 66 -0.07 5.49 15.59
N TYR A 67 0.25 4.45 14.81
CA TYR A 67 0.90 4.56 13.52
C TYR A 67 0.12 3.82 12.45
N GLU A 68 0.24 4.30 11.22
CA GLU A 68 -0.34 3.71 10.03
C GLU A 68 0.71 3.48 8.93
N PHE A 69 0.41 2.52 8.07
CA PHE A 69 1.19 2.20 6.88
C PHE A 69 0.44 2.62 5.62
N GLN A 70 1.17 3.24 4.71
CA GLN A 70 0.70 3.63 3.38
C GLN A 70 1.65 3.13 2.30
N TRP A 71 1.20 3.13 1.05
CA TRP A 71 2.07 2.81 -0.09
C TRP A 71 3.11 3.92 -0.31
N GLY A 72 4.37 3.56 -0.16
CA GLY A 72 5.48 4.44 -0.47
C GLY A 72 5.67 4.68 -1.97
N PRO A 73 6.48 5.69 -2.35
CA PRO A 73 6.64 6.10 -3.74
C PRO A 73 7.22 4.98 -4.63
N ARG A 74 8.08 4.12 -4.07
CA ARG A 74 8.66 3.00 -4.83
C ARG A 74 7.61 1.95 -5.20
N THR A 75 6.67 1.68 -4.30
CA THR A 75 5.54 0.78 -4.60
C THR A 75 4.74 1.29 -5.79
N LYS A 76 4.44 2.60 -5.82
CA LYS A 76 3.70 3.20 -6.92
C LYS A 76 4.45 3.08 -8.25
N LEU A 77 5.79 3.06 -8.24
CA LEU A 77 6.59 2.89 -9.45
C LEU A 77 6.68 1.42 -9.91
N GLU A 78 6.90 0.50 -8.98
CA GLU A 78 7.14 -0.92 -9.31
C GLU A 78 5.85 -1.72 -9.52
N THR A 79 4.75 -1.31 -8.88
CA THR A 79 3.44 -1.96 -9.01
C THR A 79 2.33 -0.95 -9.28
N SER A 80 1.17 -1.44 -9.71
CA SER A 80 -0.07 -0.66 -9.82
C SER A 80 -1.12 -1.24 -8.87
N LYS A 81 -2.11 -0.43 -8.50
CA LYS A 81 -3.30 -0.89 -7.76
C LYS A 81 -3.97 -2.07 -8.45
N MET A 82 -4.02 -2.05 -9.78
CA MET A 82 -4.58 -3.15 -10.58
C MET A 82 -3.79 -4.46 -10.42
N LYS A 83 -2.45 -4.42 -10.43
CA LYS A 83 -1.62 -5.61 -10.20
C LYS A 83 -1.83 -6.18 -8.79
N VAL A 84 -1.93 -5.32 -7.78
CA VAL A 84 -2.15 -5.75 -6.40
C VAL A 84 -3.56 -6.33 -6.24
N LEU A 85 -4.59 -5.71 -6.84
CA LEU A 85 -5.95 -6.23 -6.82
C LEU A 85 -6.04 -7.62 -7.44
N LYS A 86 -5.41 -7.83 -8.61
CA LYS A 86 -5.33 -9.15 -9.26
C LYS A 86 -4.63 -10.19 -8.39
N PHE A 87 -3.58 -9.79 -7.65
CA PHE A 87 -2.93 -10.68 -6.69
C PHE A 87 -3.86 -11.07 -5.54
N VAL A 88 -4.56 -10.11 -4.94
CA VAL A 88 -5.53 -10.37 -3.85
C VAL A 88 -6.65 -11.28 -4.35
N ALA A 89 -7.24 -10.97 -5.50
CA ALA A 89 -8.27 -11.78 -6.12
C ALA A 89 -7.83 -13.23 -6.35
N LYS A 90 -6.60 -13.43 -6.85
CA LYS A 90 -6.01 -14.76 -7.02
C LYS A 90 -5.82 -15.51 -5.70
N VAL A 91 -5.38 -14.83 -4.63
CA VAL A 91 -5.21 -15.44 -3.30
C VAL A 91 -6.55 -15.88 -2.71
N HIS A 92 -7.61 -15.10 -2.95
CA HIS A 92 -8.96 -15.39 -2.48
C HIS A 92 -9.78 -16.27 -3.43
N ASN A 93 -9.23 -16.62 -4.60
CA ASN A 93 -9.93 -17.33 -5.67
C ASN A 93 -11.25 -16.63 -6.09
N GLN A 94 -11.19 -15.30 -6.17
CA GLN A 94 -12.29 -14.40 -6.53
C GLN A 94 -11.89 -13.56 -7.76
N ASP A 95 -12.84 -12.83 -8.34
CA ASP A 95 -12.57 -11.90 -9.44
C ASP A 95 -12.23 -10.50 -8.87
N PRO A 96 -11.26 -9.76 -9.44
CA PRO A 96 -11.02 -8.36 -9.10
C PRO A 96 -12.29 -7.48 -9.11
N LYS A 97 -13.28 -7.83 -9.94
CA LYS A 97 -14.57 -7.14 -10.06
C LYS A 97 -15.50 -7.37 -8.87
N ASP A 98 -15.24 -8.39 -8.05
CA ASP A 98 -15.98 -8.63 -6.79
C ASP A 98 -15.74 -7.49 -5.77
N TRP A 99 -14.69 -6.68 -5.98
CA TRP A 99 -14.41 -5.45 -5.23
C TRP A 99 -14.54 -4.22 -6.14
N PRO A 100 -15.77 -3.78 -6.45
CA PRO A 100 -16.00 -2.74 -7.44
C PRO A 100 -15.34 -1.40 -7.07
N GLY A 101 -15.30 -1.03 -5.78
CA GLY A 101 -14.64 0.21 -5.35
C GLY A 101 -13.13 0.21 -5.64
N GLN A 102 -12.44 -0.86 -5.26
CA GLN A 102 -11.02 -1.05 -5.51
C GLN A 102 -10.72 -1.22 -7.01
N TYR A 103 -11.58 -1.90 -7.75
CA TYR A 103 -11.43 -2.07 -9.19
C TYR A 103 -11.51 -0.73 -9.94
N LEU A 104 -12.49 0.11 -9.59
CA LEU A 104 -12.63 1.45 -10.17
C LEU A 104 -11.45 2.35 -9.82
N GLU A 105 -11.00 2.32 -8.56
CA GLU A 105 -9.83 3.09 -8.14
C GLU A 105 -8.55 2.64 -8.87
N ALA A 106 -8.38 1.33 -9.04
CA ALA A 106 -7.26 0.77 -9.77
C ALA A 106 -7.30 1.14 -11.26
N LEU A 107 -8.49 1.19 -11.86
CA LEU A 107 -8.66 1.59 -13.25
C LEU A 107 -8.36 3.09 -13.44
N ALA A 108 -8.85 3.94 -12.54
CA ALA A 108 -8.57 5.37 -12.56
C ALA A 108 -7.08 5.68 -12.44
N GLU A 109 -6.34 4.93 -11.62
CA GLU A 109 -4.87 5.05 -11.53
C GLU A 109 -4.17 4.67 -12.84
N GLU A 110 -4.60 3.60 -13.52
CA GLU A 110 -4.01 3.21 -14.81
C GLU A 110 -4.34 4.24 -15.91
N GLU A 111 -5.56 4.77 -15.94
CA GLU A 111 -5.94 5.85 -16.87
C GLU A 111 -5.14 7.13 -16.62
N ALA A 112 -4.97 7.53 -15.36
CA ALA A 112 -4.15 8.69 -14.99
C ALA A 112 -2.67 8.50 -15.38
N ARG A 113 -2.15 7.27 -15.30
CA ARG A 113 -0.79 6.93 -15.74
C ARG A 113 -0.66 6.89 -17.26
N ALA A 114 -1.72 6.51 -17.98
CA ALA A 114 -1.73 6.40 -19.44
C ALA A 114 -1.89 7.76 -20.14
N ARG A 115 -2.44 8.77 -19.44
CA ARG A 115 -2.51 10.14 -19.93
C ARG A 115 -1.18 10.86 -19.62
N PRO A 116 -0.36 11.20 -20.62
CA PRO A 116 0.71 12.16 -20.40
C PRO A 116 0.04 13.52 -20.11
N GLU A 117 0.51 14.25 -19.12
CA GLU A 117 0.13 15.65 -18.90
C GLU A 117 0.47 16.48 -20.16
N THR A 118 -0.51 16.68 -21.03
CA THR A 118 -0.56 17.87 -21.86
C THR A 118 -1.45 18.87 -21.12
N GLU A 119 -0.84 19.76 -20.34
CA GLU A 119 -1.31 21.14 -20.18
C GLU A 119 -0.27 22.00 -19.44
N THR A 120 0.58 22.60 -20.27
CA THR A 120 1.19 23.92 -20.10
C THR A 120 0.26 24.92 -19.40
N GLY A 121 0.69 25.40 -18.23
CA GLY A 121 0.14 26.57 -17.55
C GLY A 121 1.23 27.58 -17.19
N GLY A 122 2.15 27.86 -18.13
CA GLY A 122 2.98 29.07 -18.03
C GLY A 122 2.12 30.29 -18.35
N PRO A 123 2.15 31.37 -17.54
CA PRO A 123 1.39 32.57 -17.88
C PRO A 123 1.93 33.15 -19.19
N PRO A 124 1.07 33.57 -20.13
CA PRO A 124 1.57 34.31 -21.29
C PRO A 124 2.18 35.62 -20.81
N SER A 125 3.48 35.77 -21.03
CA SER A 125 4.14 37.07 -20.97
C SER A 125 3.50 38.00 -22.00
N SER A 126 3.22 39.20 -21.52
CA SER A 126 2.73 40.41 -22.15
C SER A 126 3.23 40.70 -23.57
N SER A 127 2.35 41.26 -24.40
CA SER A 127 2.62 42.37 -25.34
C SER A 127 1.32 43.11 -25.65
#